data_AF-A0A182JJC5-F1
#
_entry.id   AF-A0A182JJC5-F1
#
_cell.length_a   1.000
_cell.length_b   1.000
_cell.length_c   1.000
_cell.angle_alpha   90.00
_cell.angle_beta   90.00
_cell.angle_gamma   90.00
#
_symmetry.space_group_name_H-M   'P 1'
#
loop_
_entity.id
_entity.type
_entity.pdbx_description
1 polymer ?
#
loop_
_entity_poly.entity_id
_entity_poly.type
_entity_poly.pdbx_seq_one_letter_code
_entity_poly.pdbx_strand_id
1 'polypeptide(L)'
;MVKDRLAELRSKSKYANHNLDDDVEVDARLSQSQEEIFQSLAKFSELTAWIQTIRRNINEMRKLIGSSTFHYNDKVIRDKVEENLKESNNLCQRIYSTIKKLEVELEDETRRTGVLFRIKHTQFIVIKDDYLSAYREHEEFICYYEDRIKYLMKLEAKAMNYSITDDEAMEKLTSNQMSPFVGNILEETERERQKLRDIMTRHGQLEALEKSLMEIRDMFVRISSLVMEQVIGA
;
A
#
# COMPACT_ATOMS: atom_id res chain seq x y z
N MET A 1 24.80 -24.11 20.48
CA MET A 1 24.64 -22.87 21.27
C MET A 1 26.01 -22.35 21.65
N VAL A 2 26.31 -21.10 21.32
CA VAL A 2 27.56 -20.44 21.75
C VAL A 2 27.45 -20.16 23.25
N LYS A 3 28.46 -20.57 24.05
CA LYS A 3 28.51 -20.28 25.50
C LYS A 3 28.66 -18.78 25.71
N ASP A 4 27.79 -18.18 26.52
CA ASP A 4 27.94 -16.79 26.95
C ASP A 4 29.21 -16.66 27.82
N ARG A 5 30.14 -15.83 27.36
CA ARG A 5 31.44 -15.56 28.00
C ARG A 5 31.56 -14.12 28.52
N LEU A 6 30.47 -13.35 28.51
CA LEU A 6 30.49 -11.96 28.97
C LEU A 6 30.95 -11.85 30.43
N ALA A 7 30.53 -12.79 31.29
CA ALA A 7 30.97 -12.86 32.68
C ALA A 7 32.47 -13.16 32.82
N GLU A 8 33.01 -14.05 31.98
CA GLU A 8 34.44 -14.38 31.96
C GLU A 8 35.28 -13.15 31.54
N LEU A 9 34.81 -12.40 30.55
CA LEU A 9 35.46 -11.16 30.08
C LEU A 9 35.43 -10.06 31.14
N ARG A 10 34.29 -9.85 31.82
CA ARG A 10 34.18 -8.88 32.92
C ARG A 10 35.07 -9.24 34.11
N SER A 11 35.22 -10.53 34.43
CA SER A 11 36.15 -10.94 35.49
C SER A 11 37.61 -10.67 35.12
N LYS A 12 37.95 -10.79 33.84
CA LYS A 12 39.31 -10.55 33.33
C LYS A 12 39.62 -9.06 33.16
N SER A 13 38.63 -8.20 32.93
CA SER A 13 38.85 -6.76 32.81
C SER A 13 39.26 -6.10 34.14
N LYS A 14 38.94 -6.70 35.29
CA LYS A 14 39.41 -6.25 36.61
C LYS A 14 40.93 -6.35 36.78
N TYR A 15 41.60 -7.13 35.94
CA TYR A 15 43.06 -7.29 35.92
C TYR A 15 43.72 -6.45 34.82
N ALA A 16 42.94 -5.71 34.02
CA ALA A 16 43.50 -4.70 33.13
C ALA A 16 43.95 -3.52 34.00
N ASN A 17 45.24 -3.22 34.00
CA ASN A 17 45.83 -2.07 34.67
C ASN A 17 45.36 -0.75 34.02
N HIS A 18 44.08 -0.42 34.18
CA HIS A 18 43.59 0.95 34.01
C HIS A 18 43.13 1.46 35.37
N ASN A 19 43.72 2.58 35.79
CA ASN A 19 43.29 3.31 36.96
C ASN A 19 41.79 3.60 36.82
N LEU A 20 41.00 3.10 37.77
CA LEU A 20 39.54 3.22 37.81
C LEU A 20 39.04 4.68 38.00
N ASP A 21 39.96 5.64 38.11
CA ASP A 21 39.70 7.08 38.30
C ASP A 21 39.83 7.90 37.01
N ASP A 22 40.25 7.30 35.90
CA ASP A 22 40.25 7.98 34.60
C ASP A 22 38.88 7.74 33.95
N ASP A 23 37.87 8.49 34.40
CA ASP A 23 36.63 8.70 33.64
C ASP A 23 37.02 9.42 32.34
N VAL A 24 37.54 8.64 31.38
CA VAL A 24 37.73 9.09 30.02
C VAL A 24 36.34 9.31 29.47
N GLU A 25 35.87 10.55 29.57
CA GLU A 25 34.69 11.04 28.85
C GLU A 25 35.00 10.87 27.37
N VAL A 26 34.61 9.70 26.83
CA VAL A 26 34.70 9.42 25.40
C VAL A 26 33.69 10.35 24.75
N ASP A 27 34.14 11.52 24.33
CA ASP A 27 33.40 12.41 23.45
C ASP A 27 33.19 11.65 22.13
N ALA A 28 32.11 10.86 22.09
CA ALA A 28 31.75 10.00 20.98
C ALA A 28 31.16 10.84 19.84
N ARG A 29 31.93 11.83 19.35
CA ARG A 29 31.59 12.57 18.15
C ARG A 29 31.53 11.57 17.00
N LEU A 30 30.36 11.48 16.39
CA LEU A 30 30.17 10.63 15.23
C LEU A 30 31.10 11.09 14.12
N SER A 31 31.73 10.14 13.42
CA SER A 31 32.41 10.48 12.19
C SER A 31 31.37 10.93 11.15
N GLN A 32 31.78 11.76 10.19
CA GLN A 32 30.94 12.14 9.05
C GLN A 32 30.30 10.91 8.36
N SER A 33 31.06 9.81 8.24
CA SER A 33 30.55 8.55 7.70
C SER A 33 29.48 7.89 8.57
N GLN A 34 29.55 8.01 9.90
CA GLN A 34 28.52 7.49 10.81
C GLN A 34 27.24 8.33 10.74
N GLU A 35 27.37 9.66 10.67
CA GLU A 35 26.21 10.54 10.48
C GLU A 35 25.47 10.23 9.18
N GLU A 36 26.20 10.02 8.07
CA GLU A 36 25.61 9.61 6.79
C GLU A 36 24.92 8.24 6.85
N ILE A 37 25.46 7.28 7.63
CA ILE A 37 24.79 5.99 7.88
C ILE A 37 23.47 6.24 8.60
N PHE A 38 23.46 7.01 9.69
CA PHE A 38 22.24 7.24 10.48
C PHE A 38 21.16 7.97 9.67
N GLN A 39 21.55 8.98 8.89
CA GLN A 39 20.62 9.65 7.98
C GLN A 39 20.01 8.69 6.97
N SER A 40 20.82 7.78 6.42
CA SER A 40 20.32 6.77 5.50
C SER A 40 19.37 5.78 6.18
N LEU A 41 19.72 5.29 7.37
CA LEU A 41 18.86 4.38 8.13
C LEU A 41 17.54 5.05 8.52
N ALA A 42 17.55 6.35 8.82
CA ALA A 42 16.32 7.11 9.07
C ALA A 42 15.40 7.15 7.83
N LYS A 43 15.95 7.40 6.63
CA LYS A 43 15.18 7.35 5.37
C LYS A 43 14.55 5.96 5.16
N PHE A 44 15.32 4.90 5.39
CA PHE A 44 14.84 3.52 5.24
C PHE A 44 13.78 3.14 6.29
N SER A 45 13.92 3.63 7.52
CA SER A 45 12.92 3.48 8.57
C SER A 45 11.59 4.17 8.20
N GLU A 46 11.66 5.37 7.61
CA GLU A 46 10.47 6.09 7.13
C GLU A 46 9.75 5.32 6.02
N LEU A 47 10.49 4.80 5.03
CA LEU A 47 9.95 3.94 3.97
C LEU A 47 9.25 2.70 4.55
N THR A 48 9.88 2.06 5.54
CA THR A 48 9.32 0.90 6.22
C THR A 48 8.00 1.26 6.91
N ALA A 49 7.94 2.41 7.59
CA ALA A 49 6.71 2.87 8.25
C ALA A 49 5.58 3.12 7.24
N TRP A 50 5.86 3.69 6.07
CA TRP A 50 4.86 3.87 5.01
C TRP A 50 4.37 2.53 4.44
N ILE A 51 5.26 1.56 4.21
CA ILE A 51 4.89 0.21 3.77
C ILE A 51 3.99 -0.46 4.79
N GLN A 52 4.33 -0.38 6.08
CA GLN A 52 3.49 -0.93 7.16
C GLN A 52 2.13 -0.23 7.23
N THR A 53 2.06 1.07 6.91
CA THR A 53 0.80 1.81 6.86
C THR A 53 -0.10 1.31 5.73
N ILE A 54 0.45 1.03 4.54
CA ILE A 54 -0.30 0.41 3.44
C ILE A 54 -0.88 -0.94 3.88
N ARG A 55 -0.06 -1.82 4.48
CA ARG A 55 -0.52 -3.12 4.98
C ARG A 55 -1.59 -3.00 6.06
N ARG A 56 -1.46 -2.02 6.96
CA ARG A 56 -2.50 -1.72 7.97
C ARG A 56 -3.81 -1.34 7.29
N ASN A 57 -3.76 -0.44 6.30
CA ASN A 57 -4.93 0.01 5.57
C ASN A 57 -5.62 -1.15 4.83
N ILE A 58 -4.85 -2.02 4.14
CA ILE A 58 -5.37 -3.23 3.49
C ILE A 58 -6.12 -4.12 4.51
N ASN A 59 -5.51 -4.37 5.67
CA ASN A 59 -6.11 -5.20 6.71
C ASN A 59 -7.39 -4.58 7.29
N GLU A 60 -7.41 -3.27 7.51
CA GLU A 60 -8.61 -2.55 7.98
C GLU A 60 -9.74 -2.64 6.95
N MET A 61 -9.44 -2.35 5.68
CA MET A 61 -10.45 -2.41 4.61
C MET A 61 -10.97 -3.84 4.43
N ARG A 62 -10.09 -4.85 4.46
CA ARG A 62 -10.49 -6.28 4.38
C ARG A 62 -11.42 -6.68 5.54
N LYS A 63 -11.18 -6.17 6.76
CA LYS A 63 -12.08 -6.39 7.91
C LYS A 63 -13.44 -5.72 7.72
N LEU A 64 -13.45 -4.47 7.25
CA LEU A 64 -14.69 -3.72 7.00
C LEU A 64 -15.56 -4.41 5.95
N ILE A 65 -14.97 -4.83 4.83
CA ILE A 65 -15.67 -5.46 3.70
C ILE A 65 -16.03 -6.93 3.97
N GLY A 66 -15.20 -7.64 4.74
CA GLY A 66 -15.40 -9.03 5.11
C GLY A 66 -16.43 -9.25 6.22
N SER A 67 -16.83 -8.18 6.93
CA SER A 67 -17.85 -8.25 7.98
C SER A 67 -19.19 -8.72 7.42
N SER A 68 -19.90 -9.61 8.14
CA SER A 68 -21.27 -10.02 7.78
C SER A 68 -22.27 -8.87 7.86
N THR A 69 -21.94 -7.81 8.61
CA THR A 69 -22.73 -6.58 8.72
C THR A 69 -22.40 -5.58 7.59
N PHE A 70 -21.45 -5.90 6.71
CA PHE A 70 -21.09 -5.02 5.61
C PHE A 70 -22.30 -4.78 4.71
N HIS A 71 -22.78 -3.54 4.71
CA HIS A 71 -23.76 -3.07 3.77
C HIS A 71 -23.12 -1.98 2.94
N TYR A 72 -23.04 -2.17 1.62
CA TYR A 72 -22.32 -1.25 0.74
C TYR A 72 -22.87 0.19 0.77
N ASN A 73 -24.19 0.34 0.97
CA ASN A 73 -24.80 1.66 1.14
C ASN A 73 -24.50 2.33 2.49
N ASP A 74 -23.77 1.68 3.41
CA ASP A 74 -23.30 2.31 4.64
C ASP A 74 -22.25 3.36 4.31
N LYS A 75 -22.67 4.62 4.39
CA LYS A 75 -21.82 5.78 4.12
C LYS A 75 -20.56 5.79 4.97
N VAL A 76 -20.64 5.40 6.25
CA VAL A 76 -19.48 5.46 7.16
C VAL A 76 -18.42 4.45 6.72
N ILE A 77 -18.84 3.22 6.42
CA ILE A 77 -17.90 2.17 5.98
C ILE A 77 -17.29 2.53 4.64
N ARG A 78 -18.11 3.00 3.68
CA ARG A 78 -17.62 3.37 2.36
C ARG A 78 -16.62 4.52 2.41
N ASP A 79 -16.98 5.61 3.08
CA ASP A 79 -16.11 6.80 3.17
C ASP A 79 -14.75 6.41 3.82
N LYS A 80 -14.76 5.47 4.78
CA LYS A 80 -13.54 4.93 5.40
C LYS A 80 -12.69 4.09 4.44
N VAL A 81 -13.32 3.25 3.62
CA VAL A 81 -12.60 2.46 2.60
C VAL A 81 -12.01 3.38 1.53
N GLU A 82 -12.76 4.38 1.05
CA GLU A 82 -12.26 5.36 0.07
C GLU A 82 -11.09 6.19 0.62
N GLU A 83 -11.17 6.62 1.89
CA GLU A 83 -10.09 7.34 2.56
C GLU A 83 -8.82 6.48 2.64
N ASN A 84 -8.94 5.24 3.13
CA ASN A 84 -7.82 4.30 3.25
C ASN A 84 -7.22 3.95 1.88
N LEU A 85 -8.05 3.83 0.83
CA LEU A 85 -7.62 3.58 -0.54
C LEU A 85 -6.80 4.76 -1.09
N LYS A 86 -7.30 5.98 -0.92
CA LYS A 86 -6.62 7.21 -1.34
C LYS A 86 -5.30 7.41 -0.59
N GLU A 87 -5.27 7.19 0.72
CA GLU A 87 -4.04 7.23 1.52
C GLU A 87 -3.02 6.22 1.00
N SER A 88 -3.45 4.96 0.78
CA SER A 88 -2.57 3.90 0.30
C SER A 88 -2.00 4.20 -1.08
N ASN A 89 -2.81 4.74 -2.00
CA ASN A 89 -2.33 5.14 -3.34
C ASN A 89 -1.30 6.27 -3.27
N ASN A 90 -1.53 7.27 -2.42
CA ASN A 90 -0.57 8.37 -2.21
C ASN A 90 0.75 7.85 -1.61
N LEU A 91 0.67 6.91 -0.66
CA LEU A 91 1.85 6.28 -0.08
C LEU A 91 2.62 5.46 -1.12
N CYS A 92 1.95 4.68 -1.97
CA CYS A 92 2.59 3.95 -3.07
C CYS A 92 3.37 4.91 -3.99
N GLN A 93 2.77 6.01 -4.42
CA GLN A 93 3.44 7.02 -5.27
C GLN A 93 4.65 7.67 -4.57
N ARG A 94 4.51 7.97 -3.27
CA ARG A 94 5.58 8.59 -2.47
C ARG A 94 6.74 7.63 -2.25
N ILE A 95 6.46 6.38 -1.92
CA ILE A 95 7.46 5.32 -1.78
C ILE A 95 8.18 5.11 -3.11
N TYR A 96 7.44 4.94 -4.21
CA TYR A 96 8.02 4.82 -5.56
C TYR A 96 8.99 5.96 -5.90
N SER A 97 8.55 7.21 -5.69
CA SER A 97 9.37 8.38 -5.99
C SER A 97 10.65 8.43 -5.14
N THR A 98 10.58 7.94 -3.91
CA THR A 98 11.72 7.89 -2.99
C THR A 98 12.67 6.76 -3.35
N ILE A 99 12.14 5.57 -3.67
CA ILE A 99 12.93 4.43 -4.17
C ILE A 99 13.67 4.80 -5.46
N LYS A 100 13.02 5.46 -6.42
CA LYS A 100 13.69 5.88 -7.67
C LYS A 100 14.84 6.86 -7.41
N LYS A 101 14.68 7.80 -6.46
CA LYS A 101 15.77 8.69 -6.04
C LYS A 101 16.93 7.92 -5.41
N LEU A 102 16.63 6.96 -4.53
CA LEU A 102 17.64 6.12 -3.89
C LEU A 102 18.38 5.23 -4.89
N GLU A 103 17.71 4.75 -5.93
CA GLU A 103 18.32 4.00 -7.02
C GLU A 103 19.38 4.84 -7.75
N VAL A 104 19.01 6.06 -8.15
CA VAL A 104 19.95 7.01 -8.79
C VAL A 104 21.12 7.38 -7.85
N GLU A 105 20.86 7.55 -6.55
CA GLU A 105 21.93 7.77 -5.55
C GLU A 105 22.91 6.59 -5.44
N LEU A 106 22.47 5.37 -5.78
CA LEU A 106 23.26 4.14 -5.71
C LEU A 106 23.97 3.77 -7.03
N GLU A 107 23.60 4.39 -8.15
CA GLU A 107 24.23 4.17 -9.46
C GLU A 107 25.63 4.80 -9.58
N ASP A 108 26.02 5.71 -8.68
CA ASP A 108 27.33 6.35 -8.68
C ASP A 108 28.48 5.35 -8.38
N GLU A 109 29.08 4.84 -9.46
CA GLU A 109 30.17 3.85 -9.51
C GLU A 109 31.35 4.19 -8.58
N THR A 110 31.62 5.48 -8.35
CA THR A 110 32.78 5.93 -7.56
C THR A 110 32.69 5.53 -6.09
N ARG A 111 31.50 5.14 -5.59
CA ARG A 111 31.24 4.85 -4.17
C ARG A 111 31.00 3.37 -3.87
N ARG A 112 31.04 2.47 -4.86
CA ARG A 112 30.59 1.07 -4.73
C ARG A 112 31.37 0.18 -3.77
N THR A 113 32.60 0.53 -3.40
CA THR A 113 33.47 -0.31 -2.55
C THR A 113 33.41 0.03 -1.06
N GLY A 114 32.68 1.09 -0.67
CA GLY A 114 32.60 1.54 0.73
C GLY A 114 31.61 0.75 1.61
N VAL A 115 31.88 0.66 2.92
CA VAL A 115 30.95 0.09 3.92
C VAL A 115 29.59 0.81 3.90
N LEU A 116 29.60 2.14 3.76
CA LEU A 116 28.40 2.95 3.63
C LEU A 116 27.56 2.51 2.43
N PHE A 117 28.17 2.30 1.27
CA PHE A 117 27.48 1.83 0.07
C PHE A 117 26.86 0.45 0.31
N ARG A 118 27.61 -0.50 0.89
CA ARG A 118 27.09 -1.85 1.19
C ARG A 118 25.86 -1.81 2.11
N ILE A 119 25.88 -0.96 3.13
CA ILE A 119 24.73 -0.76 4.04
C ILE A 119 23.55 -0.20 3.25
N LYS A 120 23.75 0.88 2.49
CA LYS A 120 22.68 1.51 1.69
C LYS A 120 22.08 0.56 0.66
N HIS A 121 22.93 -0.13 -0.09
CA HIS A 121 22.52 -1.08 -1.13
C HIS A 121 21.74 -2.26 -0.55
N THR A 122 22.19 -2.83 0.57
CA THR A 122 21.49 -3.94 1.24
C THR A 122 20.11 -3.49 1.73
N GLN A 123 20.03 -2.33 2.38
CA GLN A 123 18.76 -1.78 2.86
C GLN A 123 17.81 -1.45 1.69
N PHE A 124 18.34 -0.88 0.61
CA PHE A 124 17.58 -0.57 -0.59
C PHE A 124 16.94 -1.81 -1.21
N ILE A 125 17.70 -2.91 -1.40
CA ILE A 125 17.15 -4.16 -1.95
C ILE A 125 16.02 -4.68 -1.08
N VAL A 126 16.24 -4.77 0.23
CA VAL A 126 15.25 -5.29 1.18
C VAL A 126 13.96 -4.47 1.14
N ILE A 127 14.06 -3.13 1.18
CA ILE A 127 12.89 -2.25 1.18
C ILE A 127 12.18 -2.23 -0.17
N LYS A 128 12.93 -2.28 -1.27
CA LYS A 128 12.36 -2.39 -2.61
C LYS A 128 11.55 -3.67 -2.74
N ASP A 129 12.08 -4.81 -2.31
CA ASP A 129 11.37 -6.09 -2.35
C ASP A 129 10.13 -6.09 -1.43
N ASP A 130 10.25 -5.52 -0.24
CA ASP A 130 9.12 -5.38 0.70
C ASP A 130 8.02 -4.46 0.14
N TYR A 131 8.41 -3.36 -0.50
CA TYR A 131 7.48 -2.46 -1.19
C TYR A 131 6.75 -3.18 -2.33
N LEU A 132 7.46 -3.93 -3.18
CA LEU A 132 6.85 -4.70 -4.27
C LEU A 132 5.87 -5.76 -3.74
N SER A 133 6.18 -6.39 -2.60
CA SER A 133 5.24 -7.31 -1.94
C SER A 133 3.99 -6.58 -1.47
N ALA A 134 4.13 -5.50 -0.70
CA ALA A 134 3.00 -4.72 -0.20
C ALA A 134 2.15 -4.12 -1.33
N TYR A 135 2.79 -3.73 -2.44
CA TYR A 135 2.11 -3.23 -3.62
C TYR A 135 1.25 -4.32 -4.28
N ARG A 136 1.76 -5.55 -4.42
CA ARG A 136 0.96 -6.70 -4.89
C ARG A 136 -0.19 -7.03 -3.95
N GLU A 137 0.03 -7.02 -2.64
CA GLU A 137 -1.03 -7.21 -1.64
C GLU A 137 -2.14 -6.15 -1.79
N HIS A 138 -1.78 -4.90 -2.09
CA HIS A 138 -2.71 -3.80 -2.35
C HIS A 138 -3.51 -4.01 -3.63
N GLU A 139 -2.83 -4.42 -4.71
CA GLU A 139 -3.46 -4.77 -6.00
C GLU A 139 -4.48 -5.90 -5.84
N GLU A 140 -4.08 -7.01 -5.21
CA GLU A 140 -4.94 -8.17 -4.93
C GLU A 140 -6.18 -7.76 -4.12
N PHE A 141 -6.00 -6.89 -3.12
CA PHE A 141 -7.12 -6.38 -2.33
C PHE A 141 -8.12 -5.58 -3.16
N ILE A 142 -7.66 -4.81 -4.14
CA ILE A 142 -8.53 -3.97 -4.96
C ILE A 142 -9.31 -4.78 -5.97
N CYS A 143 -8.69 -5.78 -6.61
CA CYS A 143 -9.42 -6.76 -7.41
C CYS A 143 -10.49 -7.48 -6.56
N TYR A 144 -10.12 -7.90 -5.35
CA TYR A 144 -11.09 -8.49 -4.42
C TYR A 144 -12.25 -7.54 -4.08
N TYR A 145 -11.96 -6.26 -3.84
CA TYR A 145 -12.98 -5.27 -3.52
C TYR A 145 -13.91 -5.00 -4.71
N GLU A 146 -13.37 -4.91 -5.92
CA GLU A 146 -14.13 -4.79 -7.17
C GLU A 146 -15.10 -5.96 -7.35
N ASP A 147 -14.61 -7.19 -7.25
CA ASP A 147 -15.42 -8.40 -7.38
C ASP A 147 -16.52 -8.47 -6.33
N ARG A 148 -16.20 -8.05 -5.10
CA ARG A 148 -17.15 -8.01 -3.99
C ARG A 148 -18.30 -7.03 -4.27
N ILE A 149 -18.01 -5.85 -4.80
CA ILE A 149 -19.03 -4.85 -5.14
C ILE A 149 -19.89 -5.36 -6.30
N LYS A 150 -19.28 -5.90 -7.36
CA LYS A 150 -20.01 -6.52 -8.48
C LYS A 150 -20.96 -7.61 -7.99
N TYR A 151 -20.52 -8.48 -7.08
CA TYR A 151 -21.35 -9.52 -6.48
C TYR A 151 -22.55 -8.94 -5.73
N LEU A 152 -22.33 -7.93 -4.87
CA LEU A 152 -23.40 -7.30 -4.09
C LEU A 152 -24.44 -6.62 -4.98
N MET A 153 -23.99 -5.92 -6.02
CA MET A 153 -24.90 -5.31 -7.01
C MET A 153 -25.77 -6.35 -7.72
N LYS A 154 -25.19 -7.49 -8.13
CA LYS A 154 -25.96 -8.59 -8.74
C LYS A 154 -26.99 -9.18 -7.79
N LEU A 155 -26.65 -9.35 -6.50
CA LEU A 155 -27.55 -9.88 -5.50
C LEU A 155 -28.77 -8.95 -5.29
N GLU A 156 -28.53 -7.65 -5.21
CA GLU A 156 -29.59 -6.66 -5.06
C GLU A 156 -30.47 -6.54 -6.31
N ALA A 157 -29.88 -6.59 -7.52
CA ALA A 157 -30.65 -6.60 -8.77
C ALA A 157 -31.61 -7.80 -8.86
N LYS A 158 -31.14 -9.00 -8.46
CA LYS A 158 -31.99 -10.20 -8.36
C LYS A 158 -33.12 -10.05 -7.34
N ALA A 159 -32.84 -9.42 -6.20
CA ALA A 159 -33.85 -9.16 -5.17
C ALA A 159 -34.95 -8.18 -5.65
N MET A 160 -34.67 -7.36 -6.67
CA MET A 160 -35.64 -6.45 -7.28
C MET A 160 -36.52 -7.10 -8.37
N ASN A 161 -36.43 -8.42 -8.61
CA ASN A 161 -37.16 -9.15 -9.65
C ASN A 161 -36.93 -8.62 -11.09
N TYR A 162 -35.79 -7.97 -11.34
CA TYR A 162 -35.34 -7.72 -12.71
C TYR A 162 -34.53 -8.93 -13.18
N SER A 163 -35.06 -9.71 -14.12
CA SER A 163 -34.31 -10.76 -14.82
C SER A 163 -33.36 -10.11 -15.84
N ILE A 164 -32.31 -9.48 -15.34
CA ILE A 164 -31.24 -8.96 -16.20
C ILE A 164 -30.20 -10.05 -16.39
N THR A 165 -29.99 -10.45 -17.64
CA THR A 165 -28.92 -11.35 -18.07
C THR A 165 -27.55 -10.66 -17.96
N ASP A 166 -26.49 -11.42 -17.65
CA ASP A 166 -25.14 -10.87 -17.40
C ASP A 166 -24.61 -9.98 -18.55
N ASP A 167 -24.97 -10.29 -19.79
CA ASP A 167 -24.59 -9.52 -20.98
C ASP A 167 -25.34 -8.18 -21.10
N GLU A 168 -26.61 -8.15 -20.70
CA GLU A 168 -27.46 -6.95 -20.75
C GLU A 168 -27.09 -5.95 -19.63
N ALA A 169 -26.62 -6.46 -18.48
CA ALA A 169 -26.09 -5.63 -17.40
C ALA A 169 -24.79 -4.91 -17.85
N MET A 170 -23.87 -5.64 -18.48
CA MET A 170 -22.62 -5.07 -18.98
C MET A 170 -22.87 -4.07 -20.11
N GLU A 171 -23.71 -4.40 -21.09
CA GLU A 171 -24.00 -3.52 -22.22
C GLU A 171 -24.69 -2.21 -21.78
N LYS A 172 -25.64 -2.26 -20.84
CA LYS A 172 -26.32 -1.06 -20.31
C LYS A 172 -25.44 -0.22 -19.37
N LEU A 173 -24.45 -0.84 -18.71
CA LEU A 173 -23.44 -0.12 -17.93
C LEU A 173 -22.39 0.56 -18.85
N THR A 174 -22.01 -0.07 -19.97
CA THR A 174 -21.03 0.50 -20.91
C THR A 174 -21.58 1.51 -21.92
N SER A 175 -22.88 1.47 -22.22
CA SER A 175 -23.48 2.27 -23.31
C SER A 175 -23.89 3.69 -22.94
N ASN A 176 -23.72 4.12 -21.68
CA ASN A 176 -24.10 5.46 -21.19
C ASN A 176 -25.58 5.84 -21.46
N GLN A 177 -26.43 4.88 -21.84
CA GLN A 177 -27.85 5.11 -22.09
C GLN A 177 -28.66 4.89 -20.80
N MET A 178 -28.79 5.98 -20.06
CA MET A 178 -29.58 6.13 -18.83
C MET A 178 -31.11 6.03 -19.05
N SER A 179 -31.57 5.95 -20.30
CA SER A 179 -32.96 6.18 -20.73
C SER A 179 -33.99 5.10 -20.36
N PRO A 180 -33.72 3.78 -20.45
CA PRO A 180 -34.77 2.78 -20.22
C PRO A 180 -35.18 2.67 -18.74
N PHE A 181 -34.38 3.18 -17.81
CA PHE A 181 -34.69 3.19 -16.37
C PHE A 181 -35.67 4.29 -15.97
N VAL A 182 -35.76 5.38 -16.73
CA VAL A 182 -36.57 6.55 -16.36
C VAL A 182 -38.02 6.42 -16.84
N GLY A 183 -38.27 5.69 -17.93
CA GLY A 183 -39.57 5.63 -18.60
C GLY A 183 -40.67 4.89 -17.84
N ASN A 184 -40.35 3.80 -17.14
CA ASN A 184 -41.33 2.98 -16.42
C ASN A 184 -41.47 3.33 -14.93
N ILE A 185 -40.58 4.15 -14.36
CA ILE A 185 -40.52 4.47 -12.91
C ILE A 185 -41.27 5.78 -12.58
N LEU A 186 -41.64 6.56 -13.59
CA LEU A 186 -42.27 7.87 -13.36
C LEU A 186 -43.69 7.77 -12.75
N GLU A 187 -44.30 6.57 -12.76
CA GLU A 187 -45.68 6.35 -12.34
C GLU A 187 -45.86 5.72 -10.94
N GLU A 188 -44.80 5.22 -10.27
CA GLU A 188 -44.93 4.53 -8.97
C GLU A 188 -44.11 5.10 -7.80
N THR A 189 -44.63 4.80 -6.61
CA THR A 189 -44.41 5.32 -5.24
C THR A 189 -42.99 5.76 -4.78
N GLU A 190 -42.94 6.55 -3.69
CA GLU A 190 -41.74 7.06 -2.99
C GLU A 190 -40.63 6.00 -2.72
N ARG A 191 -41.04 4.74 -2.60
CA ARG A 191 -40.15 3.57 -2.44
C ARG A 191 -39.27 3.33 -3.67
N GLU A 192 -39.77 3.60 -4.88
CA GLU A 192 -39.02 3.42 -6.13
C GLU A 192 -38.06 4.57 -6.38
N ARG A 193 -38.44 5.80 -6.01
CA ARG A 193 -37.53 6.95 -6.00
C ARG A 193 -36.35 6.73 -5.05
N GLN A 194 -36.57 6.13 -3.89
CA GLN A 194 -35.47 5.77 -2.97
C GLN A 194 -34.54 4.72 -3.59
N LYS A 195 -35.09 3.69 -4.22
CA LYS A 195 -34.30 2.66 -4.92
C LYS A 195 -33.48 3.24 -6.08
N LEU A 196 -34.04 4.18 -6.85
CA LEU A 196 -33.31 4.86 -7.93
C LEU A 196 -32.15 5.70 -7.39
N ARG A 197 -32.36 6.42 -6.27
CA ARG A 197 -31.26 7.14 -5.59
C ARG A 197 -30.14 6.21 -5.13
N ASP A 198 -30.50 5.03 -4.62
CA ASP A 198 -29.52 4.03 -4.21
C ASP A 198 -28.74 3.49 -5.42
N ILE A 199 -29.40 3.25 -6.56
CA ILE A 199 -28.74 2.85 -7.83
C ILE A 199 -27.81 3.94 -8.36
N MET A 200 -28.25 5.20 -8.40
CA MET A 200 -27.43 6.32 -8.87
C MET A 200 -26.19 6.53 -7.99
N THR A 201 -26.36 6.43 -6.67
CA THR A 201 -25.26 6.51 -5.70
C THR A 201 -24.24 5.40 -5.94
N ARG A 202 -24.69 4.16 -6.21
CA ARG A 202 -23.81 3.02 -6.52
C ARG A 202 -23.06 3.19 -7.84
N HIS A 203 -23.71 3.73 -8.87
CA HIS A 203 -23.07 3.93 -10.17
C HIS A 203 -21.90 4.92 -10.09
N GLY A 204 -22.09 6.08 -9.47
CA GLY A 204 -20.99 7.05 -9.28
C GLY A 204 -19.84 6.50 -8.43
N GLN A 205 -20.11 5.49 -7.60
CA GLN A 205 -19.08 4.83 -6.77
C GLN A 205 -18.32 3.74 -7.53
N LEU A 206 -18.97 3.03 -8.46
CA LEU A 206 -18.28 2.17 -9.43
C LEU A 206 -17.29 2.97 -10.27
N GLU A 207 -17.70 4.14 -10.77
CA GLU A 207 -16.82 5.03 -11.54
C GLU A 207 -15.59 5.45 -10.70
N ALA A 208 -15.79 5.77 -9.41
CA ALA A 208 -14.68 6.11 -8.51
C ALA A 208 -13.73 4.93 -8.28
N LEU A 209 -14.26 3.72 -8.17
CA LEU A 209 -13.47 2.50 -8.00
C LEU A 209 -12.70 2.14 -9.27
N GLU A 210 -13.33 2.23 -10.44
CA GLU A 210 -12.68 2.06 -11.74
C GLU A 210 -11.54 3.05 -11.92
N LYS A 211 -11.74 4.31 -11.49
CA LYS A 211 -10.66 5.31 -11.48
C LYS A 211 -9.49 4.91 -10.57
N SER A 212 -9.76 4.46 -9.35
CA SER A 212 -8.70 3.96 -8.47
C SER A 212 -7.98 2.74 -9.04
N LEU A 213 -8.70 1.88 -9.76
CA LEU A 213 -8.14 0.68 -10.39
C LEU A 213 -7.26 1.07 -11.60
N MET A 214 -7.64 2.08 -12.37
CA MET A 214 -6.79 2.67 -13.42
C MET A 214 -5.51 3.28 -12.84
N GLU A 215 -5.61 4.08 -11.76
CA GLU A 215 -4.44 4.72 -11.13
C GLU A 215 -3.40 3.70 -10.66
N ILE A 216 -3.84 2.56 -10.15
CA ILE A 216 -2.95 1.49 -9.71
C ILE A 216 -2.38 0.73 -10.89
N ARG A 217 -3.18 0.42 -11.91
CA ARG A 217 -2.68 -0.19 -13.14
C ARG A 217 -1.61 0.67 -13.81
N ASP A 218 -1.78 1.99 -13.81
CA ASP A 218 -0.78 2.93 -14.30
C ASP A 218 0.50 2.92 -13.45
N MET A 219 0.37 2.77 -12.13
CA MET A 219 1.51 2.56 -11.24
C MET A 219 2.22 1.23 -11.51
N PHE A 220 1.50 0.16 -11.83
CA PHE A 220 2.09 -1.16 -12.11
C PHE A 220 3.01 -1.09 -13.32
N VAL A 221 2.62 -0.36 -14.38
CA VAL A 221 3.47 -0.15 -15.56
C VAL A 221 4.77 0.56 -15.17
N ARG A 222 4.71 1.58 -14.31
CA ARG A 222 5.88 2.33 -13.82
C ARG A 222 6.77 1.50 -12.90
N ILE A 223 6.19 0.62 -12.10
CA ILE A 223 6.93 -0.28 -11.20
C ILE A 223 7.57 -1.42 -12.00
N SER A 224 6.91 -1.90 -13.06
CA SER A 224 7.45 -2.94 -13.94
C SER A 224 8.72 -2.50 -14.65
N SER A 225 8.88 -1.22 -14.98
CA SER A 225 10.15 -0.70 -15.51
C SER A 225 11.29 -0.73 -14.47
N LEU A 226 11.01 -0.46 -13.19
CA LEU A 226 12.00 -0.60 -12.12
C LEU A 226 12.52 -2.05 -11.98
N VAL A 227 11.63 -3.04 -12.16
CA VAL A 227 12.00 -4.46 -12.06
C VAL A 227 12.78 -4.92 -13.29
N MET A 228 12.42 -4.44 -14.49
CA MET A 228 13.12 -4.80 -15.74
C MET A 228 14.53 -4.19 -15.84
N GLU A 229 14.76 -2.99 -15.32
CA GLU A 229 16.09 -2.35 -15.32
C GLU A 229 17.14 -3.13 -14.50
N GLN A 230 16.71 -3.86 -13.46
CA GLN A 230 17.64 -4.58 -12.57
C GLN A 230 17.96 -6.01 -13.01
N VAL A 231 17.12 -6.66 -13.82
CA VAL A 231 17.39 -8.02 -14.34
C VAL A 231 18.39 -7.98 -15.50
N ILE A 232 18.50 -6.86 -16.22
CA ILE A 232 19.43 -6.69 -17.34
C ILE A 232 20.87 -6.41 -16.84
N GLY A 233 21.02 -5.97 -15.59
CA GLY A 233 22.31 -5.67 -14.96
C GLY A 233 22.93 -6.79 -14.13
N ALA A 234 22.33 -7.99 -14.11
CA ALA A 234 22.83 -9.17 -13.39
C ALA A 234 23.46 -10.21 -14.32
#